data_AF-A0A413E6X0-F1
#
_entry.id   AF-A0A413E6X0-F1
#
_cell.length_a   1.000
_cell.length_b   1.000
_cell.length_c   1.000
_cell.angle_alpha   90.00
_cell.angle_beta   90.00
_cell.angle_gamma   90.00
#
_symmetry.space_group_name_H-M   'P 1'
#
loop_
_entity.id
_entity.type
_entity.pdbx_description
1 polymer ?
#
loop_
_entity_poly.entity_id
_entity_poly.type
_entity_poly.pdbx_seq_one_letter_code
_entity_poly.pdbx_strand_id
1 'polypeptide(L)'
;MDCIKDLQDAIRNILVNNGLTELCLGEPDELDDPTYIIWYDRHCEPHEDPVLKVCLEDEGIAVEVEARSFGNTITVYDYDIDRIEWWKGIHANILEVLERDGKRRCPACGRTVKEKQLYCSAGCRDFMTPGPTVEQVAEKANRNIRKLASLAAGKDKAYRKRLIEKYTVGLS
;
A
#
# COMPACT_ATOMS: atom_id res chain seq x y z
N MET A 1 -5.32 -0.33 1.89
CA MET A 1 -4.36 0.48 1.12
C MET A 1 -3.82 -0.40 0.03
N ASP A 2 -4.47 -0.39 -1.13
CA ASP A 2 -4.35 -1.48 -2.11
C ASP A 2 -4.01 -0.96 -3.52
N CYS A 3 -3.75 0.34 -3.65
CA CYS A 3 -3.32 0.94 -4.90
C CYS A 3 -2.17 1.94 -4.69
N ILE A 4 -1.44 2.21 -5.77
CA ILE A 4 -0.28 3.12 -5.79
C ILE A 4 -0.67 4.51 -5.27
N LYS A 5 -1.84 5.01 -5.68
CA LYS A 5 -2.32 6.33 -5.27
C LYS A 5 -2.52 6.44 -3.75
N ASP A 6 -3.08 5.40 -3.12
CA ASP A 6 -3.25 5.38 -1.67
C ASP A 6 -1.89 5.41 -0.95
N LEU A 7 -0.89 4.69 -1.47
CA LEU A 7 0.47 4.69 -0.91
C LEU A 7 1.14 6.06 -1.07
N GLN A 8 1.06 6.67 -2.25
CA GLN A 8 1.57 8.02 -2.50
C GLN A 8 0.90 9.04 -1.57
N ASP A 9 -0.43 8.98 -1.41
CA ASP A 9 -1.15 9.86 -0.50
C ASP A 9 -0.74 9.63 0.95
N ALA A 10 -0.48 8.40 1.37
CA ALA A 10 0.00 8.11 2.72
C ALA A 10 1.42 8.63 2.95
N ILE A 11 2.34 8.41 2.02
CA ILE A 11 3.71 8.93 2.08
C ILE A 11 3.70 10.46 2.17
N ARG A 12 2.94 11.12 1.30
CA ARG A 12 2.73 12.58 1.36
C ARG A 12 2.20 13.01 2.72
N ASN A 13 1.16 12.35 3.22
CA ASN A 13 0.58 12.67 4.53
C ASN A 13 1.58 12.45 5.67
N ILE A 14 2.42 11.41 5.60
CA ILE A 14 3.45 11.13 6.60
C ILE A 14 4.46 12.28 6.65
N LEU A 15 5.02 12.68 5.49
CA LEU A 15 5.99 13.78 5.42
C LEU A 15 5.36 15.08 5.94
N VAL A 16 4.18 15.45 5.44
CA VAL A 16 3.48 16.68 5.82
C VAL A 16 3.14 16.72 7.33
N ASN A 17 2.59 15.65 7.89
CA ASN A 17 2.22 15.61 9.31
C ASN A 17 3.45 15.59 10.24
N ASN A 18 4.65 15.32 9.71
CA ASN A 18 5.91 15.41 10.43
C ASN A 18 6.70 16.69 10.10
N GLY A 19 6.13 17.60 9.30
CA GLY A 19 6.77 18.88 8.94
C GLY A 19 7.97 18.71 8.01
N LEU A 20 7.99 17.64 7.21
CA LEU A 20 9.07 17.29 6.31
C LEU A 20 8.68 17.55 4.85
N THR A 21 9.61 18.10 4.09
CA THR A 21 9.57 18.14 2.62
C THR A 21 10.47 17.07 2.01
N GLU A 22 11.41 16.53 2.78
CA GLU A 22 12.29 15.43 2.38
C GLU A 22 12.63 14.57 3.60
N LEU A 23 12.97 13.31 3.37
CA LEU A 23 13.47 12.39 4.37
C LEU A 23 14.57 11.51 3.78
N CYS A 24 15.76 11.59 4.37
CA CYS A 24 16.85 10.64 4.10
C CYS A 24 16.56 9.33 4.83
N LEU A 25 16.63 8.22 4.11
CA LEU A 25 16.47 6.87 4.65
C LEU A 25 17.77 6.33 5.27
N GLY A 26 18.92 6.96 4.97
CA GLY A 26 20.24 6.55 5.45
C GLY A 26 20.90 5.57 4.47
N GLU A 27 21.94 4.90 4.96
CA GLU A 27 22.59 3.83 4.20
C GLU A 27 21.68 2.58 4.16
N PRO A 28 21.64 1.83 3.04
CA PRO A 28 20.75 0.67 2.90
C PRO A 28 20.96 -0.42 3.96
N ASP A 29 22.17 -0.53 4.52
CA ASP A 29 22.51 -1.51 5.56
C ASP A 29 22.02 -1.13 6.96
N GLU A 30 21.54 0.10 7.15
CA GLU A 30 20.88 0.54 8.38
C GLU A 30 19.38 0.23 8.42
N LEU A 31 18.81 -0.25 7.30
CA LEU A 31 17.39 -0.59 7.18
C LEU A 31 17.18 -2.10 7.33
N ASP A 32 16.07 -2.49 7.96
CA ASP A 32 15.69 -3.89 8.10
C ASP A 32 15.40 -4.55 6.73
N ASP A 33 14.76 -3.82 5.81
CA ASP A 33 14.43 -4.26 4.45
C ASP A 33 14.52 -3.07 3.47
N PRO A 34 15.72 -2.70 2.99
CA PRO A 34 15.88 -1.55 2.09
C PRO A 34 15.17 -1.76 0.75
N THR A 35 14.46 -0.73 0.30
CA THR A 35 13.74 -0.80 -0.98
C THR A 35 14.65 -0.54 -2.17
N TYR A 36 14.66 -1.47 -3.11
CA TYR A 36 15.30 -1.32 -4.42
C TYR A 36 14.26 -1.06 -5.50
N ILE A 37 14.55 -0.13 -6.41
CA ILE A 37 13.70 0.14 -7.57
C ILE A 37 14.50 0.00 -8.86
N ILE A 38 13.80 -0.32 -9.94
CA ILE A 38 14.41 -0.38 -11.27
C ILE A 38 14.25 0.98 -11.96
N TRP A 39 15.37 1.51 -12.45
CA TRP A 39 15.41 2.71 -13.27
C TRP A 39 16.17 2.43 -14.57
N TYR A 40 15.99 3.27 -15.59
CA TYR A 40 16.63 3.10 -16.89
C TYR A 40 17.59 4.24 -17.17
N ASP A 41 18.80 3.90 -17.61
CA ASP A 41 19.78 4.90 -18.01
C ASP A 41 19.52 5.45 -19.43
N ARG A 42 20.44 6.29 -19.93
CA ARG A 42 20.36 6.89 -21.27
C ARG A 42 20.48 5.88 -22.41
N HIS A 43 20.90 4.66 -22.13
CA HIS A 43 20.99 3.55 -23.08
C HIS A 43 19.81 2.58 -22.95
N CYS A 44 18.80 2.91 -22.12
CA CYS A 44 17.69 2.05 -21.76
C CYS A 44 18.13 0.75 -21.07
N GLU A 45 19.31 0.75 -20.42
CA GLU A 45 19.73 -0.37 -19.59
C GLU A 45 19.09 -0.26 -18.20
N PRO A 46 18.48 -1.34 -17.69
CA PRO A 46 17.87 -1.33 -16.38
C PRO A 46 18.93 -1.46 -15.28
N HIS A 47 18.77 -0.67 -14.22
CA HIS A 47 19.58 -0.70 -13.02
C HIS A 47 18.66 -0.85 -11.81
N GLU A 48 19.00 -1.76 -10.90
CA GLU A 48 18.26 -2.00 -9.67
C GLU A 48 19.09 -1.50 -8.49
N ASP A 49 18.61 -0.45 -7.85
CA ASP A 49 19.39 0.31 -6.87
C ASP A 49 18.53 0.79 -5.69
N PRO A 50 19.14 1.00 -4.52
CA PRO A 50 18.42 1.32 -3.30
C PRO A 50 17.96 2.77 -3.26
N VAL A 51 16.77 2.99 -2.69
CA VAL A 51 16.24 4.33 -2.43
C VAL A 51 16.93 4.91 -1.19
N LEU A 52 17.52 6.09 -1.34
CA LEU A 52 18.23 6.80 -0.26
C LEU A 52 17.43 7.94 0.35
N LYS A 53 16.56 8.58 -0.44
CA LYS A 53 15.80 9.75 0.01
C LYS A 53 14.45 9.79 -0.67
N VAL A 54 13.46 10.32 0.05
CA VAL A 54 12.13 10.63 -0.47
C VAL A 54 11.87 12.11 -0.31
N CYS A 55 11.50 12.77 -1.41
CA CYS A 55 11.23 14.19 -1.50
C CYS A 55 9.78 14.44 -1.92
N LEU A 56 9.16 15.42 -1.29
CA LEU A 56 7.86 15.95 -1.65
C LEU A 56 8.08 17.20 -2.51
N GLU A 57 7.65 17.15 -3.75
CA GLU A 57 7.69 18.27 -4.69
C GLU A 57 6.28 18.82 -4.94
N ASP A 58 6.19 19.98 -5.59
CA ASP A 58 4.91 20.62 -5.92
C ASP A 58 4.02 19.72 -6.81
N GLU A 59 4.64 18.92 -7.69
CA GLU A 59 3.95 18.07 -8.66
C GLU A 59 3.73 16.63 -8.18
N GLY A 60 4.42 16.18 -7.11
CA GLY A 60 4.41 14.76 -6.76
C GLY A 60 5.42 14.35 -5.70
N ILE A 61 5.79 13.07 -5.75
CA ILE A 61 6.88 12.50 -4.94
C ILE A 61 8.07 12.21 -5.86
N ALA A 62 9.25 12.57 -5.43
CA ALA A 62 10.52 12.18 -6.05
C ALA A 62 11.31 11.31 -5.08
N VAL A 63 12.04 10.33 -5.59
CA VAL A 63 12.94 9.49 -4.80
C VAL A 63 14.36 9.59 -5.35
N GLU A 64 15.33 9.79 -4.46
CA GLU A 64 16.74 9.70 -4.82
C GLU A 64 17.21 8.26 -4.67
N VAL A 65 17.87 7.74 -5.70
CA VAL A 65 18.37 6.37 -5.78
C VAL A 65 19.89 6.40 -5.88
N GLU A 66 20.56 5.49 -5.18
CA GLU A 66 22.01 5.32 -5.27
C GLU A 66 22.39 4.62 -6.58
N ALA A 67 22.77 5.36 -7.61
CA ALA A 67 23.20 4.77 -8.88
C ALA A 67 24.61 4.16 -8.73
N ARG A 68 24.69 2.99 -8.10
CA ARG A 68 25.95 2.34 -7.66
C ARG A 68 26.93 2.10 -8.81
N SER A 69 26.41 1.78 -10.00
CA SER A 69 27.21 1.60 -11.23
C SER A 69 27.87 2.89 -11.73
N PHE A 70 27.38 4.06 -11.30
CA PHE A 70 27.80 5.37 -11.78
C PHE A 70 28.46 6.23 -10.69
N GLY A 71 28.36 5.82 -9.42
CA GLY A 71 28.96 6.53 -8.28
C GLY A 71 28.30 7.89 -7.99
N ASN A 72 27.03 8.03 -8.34
CA ASN A 72 26.23 9.23 -8.09
C ASN A 72 24.81 8.86 -7.64
N THR A 73 23.98 9.88 -7.37
CA THR A 73 22.54 9.71 -7.15
C THR A 73 21.76 10.14 -8.39
N ILE A 74 20.61 9.50 -8.59
CA ILE A 74 19.63 9.90 -9.60
C ILE A 74 18.29 10.18 -8.94
N THR A 75 17.45 10.96 -9.59
CA THR A 75 16.08 11.23 -9.15
C THR A 75 15.11 10.46 -10.02
N VAL A 76 14.24 9.66 -9.39
CA VAL A 76 13.12 8.97 -10.04
C VAL A 76 11.82 9.60 -9.54
N TYR A 77 10.94 10.00 -10.45
CA TYR A 77 9.68 10.63 -10.11
C TYR A 77 8.56 9.61 -9.98
N ASP A 78 7.51 9.97 -9.25
CA ASP A 78 6.39 9.08 -8.95
C ASP A 78 5.69 8.48 -10.17
N TYR A 79 5.65 9.20 -11.30
CA TYR A 79 5.08 8.74 -12.55
C TYR A 79 5.91 7.65 -13.25
N ASP A 80 7.18 7.46 -12.87
CA ASP A 80 8.06 6.39 -13.36
C ASP A 80 8.03 5.15 -12.43
N ILE A 81 7.39 5.22 -11.26
CA ILE A 81 7.32 4.14 -10.27
C ILE A 81 5.95 3.45 -10.35
N ASP A 82 5.86 2.40 -11.16
CA ASP A 82 4.60 1.71 -11.47
C ASP A 82 4.36 0.41 -10.67
N ARG A 83 5.29 0.04 -9.77
CA ARG A 83 5.18 -1.17 -8.94
C ARG A 83 4.69 -0.84 -7.54
N ILE A 84 3.55 -1.43 -7.17
CA ILE A 84 2.97 -1.27 -5.84
C ILE A 84 3.90 -1.76 -4.71
N GLU A 85 4.67 -2.81 -4.94
CA GLU A 85 5.58 -3.37 -3.93
C GLU A 85 6.72 -2.40 -3.60
N TRP A 86 7.23 -1.65 -4.57
CA TRP A 86 8.22 -0.58 -4.33
C TRP A 86 7.64 0.53 -3.46
N TRP A 87 6.41 0.95 -3.73
CA TRP A 87 5.72 1.94 -2.89
C TRP A 87 5.47 1.46 -1.46
N LYS A 88 5.14 0.18 -1.27
CA LYS A 88 5.03 -0.42 0.08
C LYS A 88 6.36 -0.45 0.80
N GLY A 89 7.44 -0.81 0.11
CA GLY A 89 8.79 -0.80 0.66
C GLY A 89 9.20 0.62 1.09
N ILE A 90 9.06 1.60 0.20
CA ILE A 90 9.37 3.01 0.49
C ILE A 90 8.56 3.49 1.70
N HIS A 91 7.26 3.19 1.73
CA HIS A 91 6.39 3.51 2.86
C HIS A 91 6.87 2.89 4.18
N ALA A 92 7.31 1.63 4.16
CA ALA A 92 7.86 0.95 5.32
C ALA A 92 9.18 1.58 5.79
N ASN A 93 10.13 1.82 4.89
CA ASN A 93 11.43 2.42 5.24
C ASN A 93 11.26 3.84 5.83
N ILE A 94 10.34 4.65 5.30
CA ILE A 94 10.02 5.96 5.88
C ILE A 94 9.55 5.82 7.34
N LEU A 95 8.63 4.89 7.61
CA LEU A 95 8.12 4.68 8.96
C LEU A 95 9.22 4.19 9.91
N GLU A 96 10.04 3.25 9.46
CA GLU A 96 11.19 2.73 10.21
C GLU A 96 12.15 3.85 10.62
N VAL A 97 12.55 4.71 9.67
CA VAL A 97 13.43 5.86 9.96
C VAL A 97 12.78 6.84 10.93
N LEU A 98 11.49 7.16 10.75
CA LEU A 98 10.80 8.06 11.66
C LEU A 98 10.67 7.47 13.06
N GLU A 99 10.51 6.15 13.21
CA GLU A 99 10.41 5.49 14.51
C GLU A 99 11.73 5.49 15.30
N ARG A 100 12.88 5.81 14.67
CA ARG A 100 14.18 5.99 15.36
C ARG A 100 14.15 7.09 16.43
N ASP A 101 13.22 8.05 16.36
CA ASP A 101 13.02 9.07 17.41
C ASP A 101 12.25 8.56 18.65
N GLY A 102 11.91 7.27 18.68
CA GLY A 102 11.17 6.61 19.76
C GLY A 102 9.67 6.88 19.75
N LYS A 103 9.14 7.60 18.75
CA LYS A 103 7.71 7.91 18.65
C LYS A 103 7.05 7.00 17.62
N ARG A 104 6.06 6.25 18.09
CA ARG A 104 5.20 5.46 17.20
C ARG A 104 4.29 6.37 16.39
N ARG A 105 4.15 6.06 15.11
CA ARG A 105 3.33 6.84 14.16
C ARG A 105 2.24 5.99 13.53
N CYS A 106 1.17 6.64 13.12
CA CYS A 106 0.09 6.02 12.39
C CYS A 106 0.60 5.65 10.98
N PRO A 107 0.53 4.37 10.57
CA PRO A 107 1.01 3.97 9.24
C PRO A 107 0.29 4.68 8.09
N ALA A 108 -0.96 5.10 8.29
CA ALA A 108 -1.75 5.75 7.25
C ALA A 108 -1.33 7.20 6.95
N CYS A 109 -0.81 7.92 7.94
CA CYS A 109 -0.65 9.38 7.85
C CYS A 109 0.52 9.96 8.64
N GLY A 110 1.28 9.16 9.38
CA GLY A 110 2.48 9.59 10.09
C GLY A 110 2.25 10.38 11.38
N ARG A 111 1.00 10.64 11.78
CA ARG A 111 0.72 11.28 13.09
C ARG A 111 1.12 10.37 14.24
N THR A 112 1.70 10.94 15.30
CA THR A 112 2.05 10.19 16.50
C THR A 112 0.82 9.54 17.14
N VAL A 113 0.94 8.28 17.54
CA VAL A 113 -0.12 7.52 18.20
C VAL A 113 0.20 7.29 19.68
N LYS A 114 -0.83 7.22 20.52
CA LYS A 114 -0.67 6.98 21.96
C LYS A 114 -0.59 5.47 22.26
N GLU A 115 0.32 5.11 23.17
CA GLU A 115 0.35 3.79 23.84
C GLU A 115 0.25 2.59 22.87
N LYS A 116 -0.89 1.88 22.93
CA LYS A 116 -1.23 0.64 22.20
C LYS A 116 -2.04 0.90 20.92
N GLN A 117 -2.39 2.15 20.61
CA GLN A 117 -3.13 2.44 19.38
C GLN A 117 -2.22 2.25 18.16
N LEU A 118 -2.72 1.57 17.13
CA LEU A 118 -2.01 1.41 15.86
C LEU A 118 -2.35 2.54 14.87
N TYR A 119 -3.56 3.09 14.95
CA TYR A 119 -4.04 4.14 14.06
C TYR A 119 -4.54 5.34 14.88
N CYS A 120 -4.37 6.55 14.34
CA CYS A 120 -4.80 7.77 15.02
C CYS A 120 -6.31 8.01 14.95
N SER A 121 -7.02 7.35 14.03
CA SER A 121 -8.46 7.50 13.84
C SER A 121 -9.07 6.25 13.19
N ALA A 122 -10.40 6.14 13.27
CA ALA A 122 -11.15 5.11 12.53
C ALA A 122 -10.95 5.26 11.01
N GLY A 123 -10.91 6.49 10.49
CA GLY A 123 -10.67 6.74 9.06
C GLY A 123 -9.32 6.20 8.59
N CYS A 124 -8.24 6.41 9.37
CA CYS A 124 -6.92 5.87 9.05
C CYS A 124 -6.88 4.34 9.13
N ARG A 125 -7.63 3.74 10.07
CA ARG A 125 -7.76 2.28 10.15
C ARG A 125 -8.49 1.73 8.93
N ASP A 126 -9.60 2.35 8.54
CA ASP A 126 -10.43 1.90 7.43
C ASP A 126 -9.69 2.08 6.09
N PHE A 127 -8.89 3.15 5.96
CA PHE A 127 -7.98 3.38 4.83
C PHE A 127 -6.89 2.30 4.70
N MET A 128 -6.31 1.88 5.82
CA MET A 128 -5.29 0.83 5.84
C MET A 128 -5.88 -0.58 5.73
N THR A 129 -7.19 -0.73 5.94
CA THR A 129 -7.85 -2.04 5.84
C THR A 129 -7.84 -2.48 4.37
N PRO A 130 -7.31 -3.67 4.06
CA PRO A 130 -7.35 -4.20 2.71
C PRO A 130 -8.79 -4.35 2.23
N GLY A 131 -9.01 -4.15 0.94
CA GLY A 131 -10.25 -4.49 0.28
C GLY A 131 -10.58 -5.97 0.46
N PRO A 132 -11.86 -6.34 0.32
CA PRO A 132 -12.25 -7.74 0.43
C PRO A 132 -11.61 -8.56 -0.70
N THR A 133 -11.08 -9.74 -0.38
CA THR A 133 -10.51 -10.64 -1.39
C THR A 133 -11.61 -11.17 -2.33
N VAL A 134 -11.21 -11.71 -3.48
CA VAL A 134 -12.14 -12.35 -4.43
C VAL A 134 -12.97 -13.44 -3.73
N GLU A 135 -12.34 -14.23 -2.86
CA GLU A 135 -13.02 -15.26 -2.06
C GLU A 135 -14.02 -14.64 -1.08
N GLN A 136 -13.65 -13.57 -0.37
CA GLN A 136 -14.54 -12.90 0.57
C GLN A 136 -15.74 -12.27 -0.14
N VAL A 137 -15.53 -11.70 -1.34
CA VAL A 137 -16.60 -11.20 -2.20
C VAL A 137 -17.50 -12.34 -2.65
N ALA A 138 -16.93 -13.44 -3.13
CA ALA A 138 -17.68 -14.63 -3.56
C ALA A 138 -18.49 -15.25 -2.41
N GLU A 139 -17.91 -15.40 -1.22
CA GLU A 139 -18.61 -15.87 -0.03
C GLU A 139 -19.77 -14.95 0.35
N LYS A 140 -19.55 -13.63 0.34
CA LYS A 140 -20.60 -12.65 0.64
C LYS A 140 -21.73 -12.71 -0.39
N ALA A 141 -21.40 -12.81 -1.67
CA ALA A 141 -22.37 -12.99 -2.74
C ALA A 141 -23.17 -14.29 -2.54
N ASN A 142 -22.49 -15.41 -2.29
CA ASN A 142 -23.11 -16.72 -2.10
C ASN A 142 -23.99 -16.77 -0.85
N ARG A 143 -23.61 -16.08 0.24
CA ARG A 143 -24.47 -15.89 1.42
C ARG A 143 -25.77 -15.16 1.04
N ASN A 144 -25.67 -14.10 0.24
CA ASN A 144 -26.84 -13.34 -0.22
C ASN A 144 -27.72 -14.15 -1.18
N ILE A 145 -27.13 -14.88 -2.12
CA ILE A 145 -27.84 -15.80 -3.03
C ILE A 145 -28.64 -16.83 -2.25
N ARG A 146 -28.06 -17.46 -1.22
CA ARG A 146 -28.77 -18.43 -0.36
C ARG A 146 -29.96 -17.80 0.37
N LYS A 147 -29.81 -16.56 0.87
CA LYS A 147 -30.92 -15.83 1.50
C LYS A 147 -32.04 -15.54 0.50
N LEU A 148 -31.70 -15.00 -0.67
CA LEU A 148 -32.66 -14.67 -1.72
C LEU A 148 -33.36 -15.92 -2.26
N ALA A 149 -32.63 -17.02 -2.49
CA ALA A 149 -33.22 -18.28 -2.92
C ALA A 149 -34.19 -18.85 -1.87
N SER A 150 -33.92 -18.66 -0.57
CA SER A 150 -34.83 -19.08 0.50
C SER A 150 -36.11 -18.24 0.52
N LEU A 151 -35.99 -16.93 0.29
CA LEU A 151 -37.14 -16.02 0.20
C LEU A 151 -37.99 -16.32 -1.04
N ALA A 152 -37.37 -16.52 -2.20
CA ALA A 152 -38.06 -16.78 -3.46
C ALA A 152 -38.76 -18.15 -3.48
N ALA A 153 -38.15 -19.18 -2.88
CA ALA A 153 -38.69 -20.54 -2.92
C ALA A 153 -39.69 -20.86 -1.80
N GLY A 154 -39.73 -20.07 -0.72
CA GLY A 154 -40.60 -20.33 0.43
C GLY A 154 -40.36 -21.73 1.01
N LYS A 155 -41.37 -22.61 0.92
CA LYS A 155 -41.31 -24.01 1.40
C LYS A 155 -40.79 -25.01 0.35
N ASP A 156 -40.66 -24.63 -0.92
CA ASP A 156 -40.21 -25.53 -1.98
C ASP A 156 -38.69 -25.74 -1.93
N LYS A 157 -38.29 -26.87 -1.34
CA LYS A 157 -36.87 -27.24 -1.20
C LYS A 157 -36.19 -27.54 -2.54
N ALA A 158 -36.91 -28.09 -3.52
CA ALA A 158 -36.34 -28.46 -4.82
C ALA A 158 -36.07 -27.20 -5.66
N TYR A 159 -37.00 -26.26 -5.65
CA TYR A 159 -36.82 -24.97 -6.31
C TYR A 159 -35.70 -24.14 -5.66
N ARG A 160 -35.62 -24.12 -4.32
CA ARG A 160 -34.50 -23.48 -3.60
C ARG A 160 -33.15 -24.05 -4.02
N LYS A 161 -33.02 -25.37 -4.13
CA LYS A 161 -31.78 -26.04 -4.52
C LYS A 161 -31.33 -25.61 -5.93
N ARG A 162 -32.26 -25.62 -6.90
CA ARG A 162 -31.98 -25.17 -8.28
C ARG A 162 -31.51 -23.72 -8.35
N LEU A 163 -32.09 -22.83 -7.56
CA LEU A 163 -31.68 -21.42 -7.51
C LEU A 163 -30.26 -21.26 -6.96
N ILE A 164 -29.92 -21.97 -5.89
CA ILE A 164 -28.57 -21.90 -5.31
C ILE A 164 -27.53 -22.44 -6.30
N GLU A 165 -27.78 -23.60 -6.92
CA GLU A 165 -26.87 -24.20 -7.90
C GLU A 165 -26.66 -23.30 -9.11
N LYS A 166 -27.73 -22.65 -9.62
CA LYS A 166 -27.66 -21.79 -10.80
C LYS A 166 -26.88 -20.49 -10.57
N TYR A 167 -26.97 -19.90 -9.39
CA TYR A 167 -26.49 -18.53 -9.14
C TYR A 167 -25.26 -18.44 -8.24
N THR A 168 -24.79 -19.55 -7.66
CA THR A 168 -23.55 -19.55 -6.87
C THR A 168 -22.36 -19.12 -7.75
N VAL A 169 -21.54 -18.21 -7.24
CA VAL A 169 -20.37 -17.64 -7.93
C VAL A 169 -19.07 -18.09 -7.25
N GLY A 170 -17.98 -18.19 -8.02
CA GLY A 170 -16.67 -18.61 -7.50
C GLY A 170 -16.50 -20.13 -7.33
N LEU A 171 -17.32 -20.93 -8.00
CA LEU A 171 -17.08 -22.36 -8.22
C LEU A 171 -16.29 -22.53 -9.51
N SER A 172 -14.97 -22.36 -9.44
CA SER A 172 -14.03 -22.82 -10.46
C SER A 172 -12.89 -23.53 -9.75
#